data_AF-A0A256CQS9-F1
#
_entry.id   AF-A0A256CQS9-F1
#
_cell.length_a   1.000
_cell.length_b   1.000
_cell.length_c   1.000
_cell.angle_alpha   90.00
_cell.angle_beta   90.00
_cell.angle_gamma   90.00
#
_symmetry.space_group_name_H-M   'P 1'
#
loop_
_entity.id
_entity.type
_entity.pdbx_description
1 polymer ?
#
loop_
_entity_poly.entity_id
_entity_poly.type
_entity_poly.pdbx_seq_one_letter_code
_entity_poly.pdbx_strand_id
1 'polypeptide(L)'
;MSENVKEQVAADVTSTAEAEREEKALHKFSRYDWILGSKLAGLFSIRMLGIFIILPIYSFYTKELSGTTPLLAGLFISSYALTQIILQPLFGTVSDYFGRKMTITIGMALFVIGSLMIAFTDSIYMAIWGRVVQGSGAVSAVVLAFTSDVVREEIRGKTMALIGVSIGFTFGLAIFISPIIYGFFGGMGVFLLCAILGVIAIYVTLAQLPASEQHKENRENPKPLMESIKEAWSDGDINRLYLGGFMLHLILTLGFTIFPWLLEGEGFLPQDSWKIYLPSFLIAIILIFPGVGVAERFRQFRLFFLISIAALIIAMIALAFVSGYGNYLFFMTLFFWGFNMMEAMQPSLMSRLAPTQNRGMVMGFFSSSQFLGASVGGILASVIFGYFTALPVLIVGAVLLALWFIIAIPMRNPQKRSEKGEDEASHEKEDEIPVA
;
A
#
# COMPACT_ATOMS: atom_id res chain seq x y z
N MET A 1 29.68 19.17 47.05
CA MET A 1 28.66 19.41 46.02
C MET A 1 27.50 20.10 46.72
N SER A 2 27.31 21.40 46.48
CA SER A 2 26.34 22.22 47.20
C SER A 2 24.91 21.72 46.94
N GLU A 3 24.02 21.91 47.90
CA GLU A 3 22.61 21.52 47.86
C GLU A 3 21.91 22.02 46.57
N ASN A 4 22.24 23.24 46.14
CA ASN A 4 21.80 23.83 44.86
C ASN A 4 22.16 23.00 43.62
N VAL A 5 23.33 22.33 43.59
CA VAL A 5 23.71 21.48 42.45
C VAL A 5 22.86 20.21 42.40
N LYS A 6 22.44 19.68 43.55
CA LYS A 6 21.54 18.51 43.61
C LYS A 6 20.12 18.86 43.19
N GLU A 7 19.61 20.01 43.59
CA GLU A 7 18.29 20.49 43.16
C GLU A 7 18.24 20.78 41.66
N GLN A 8 19.30 21.39 41.11
CA GLN A 8 19.38 21.72 39.69
C GLN A 8 19.51 20.46 38.82
N VAL A 9 20.29 19.46 39.24
CA VAL A 9 20.35 18.15 38.58
C VAL A 9 19.02 17.40 38.69
N ALA A 10 18.33 17.46 39.84
CA ALA A 10 17.01 16.85 40.00
C ALA A 10 15.95 17.53 39.10
N ALA A 11 15.97 18.85 38.99
CA ALA A 11 15.09 19.61 38.10
C ALA A 11 15.35 19.29 36.62
N ASP A 12 16.60 19.21 36.18
CA ASP A 12 16.96 18.82 34.80
C ASP A 12 16.55 17.38 34.48
N VAL A 13 16.72 16.44 35.42
CA VAL A 13 16.27 15.04 35.26
C VAL A 13 14.74 14.94 35.18
N THR A 14 14.03 15.76 35.96
CA THR A 14 12.56 15.78 35.95
C THR A 14 12.03 16.39 34.66
N SER A 15 12.62 17.51 34.21
CA SER A 15 12.32 18.17 32.92
C SER A 15 12.58 17.25 31.72
N THR A 16 13.71 16.54 31.70
CA THR A 16 14.01 15.56 30.64
C THR A 16 13.07 14.35 30.69
N ALA A 17 12.69 13.88 31.87
CA ALA A 17 11.73 12.79 32.01
C ALA A 17 10.30 13.19 31.59
N GLU A 18 9.91 14.44 31.83
CA GLU A 18 8.63 15.01 31.38
C GLU A 18 8.62 15.19 29.86
N ALA A 19 9.69 15.76 29.28
CA ALA A 19 9.85 15.87 27.84
C ALA A 19 9.82 14.49 27.14
N GLU A 20 10.49 13.48 27.69
CA GLU A 20 10.41 12.10 27.18
C GLU A 20 9.00 11.50 27.29
N ARG A 21 8.25 11.84 28.35
CA ARG A 21 6.87 11.36 28.54
C ARG A 21 5.92 12.01 27.56
N GLU A 22 6.05 13.31 27.32
CA GLU A 22 5.28 14.03 26.31
C GLU A 22 5.58 13.52 24.91
N GLU A 23 6.86 13.33 24.57
CA GLU A 23 7.27 12.75 23.29
C GLU A 23 6.70 11.32 23.10
N LYS A 24 6.74 10.49 24.15
CA LYS A 24 6.12 9.15 24.12
C LYS A 24 4.60 9.22 23.93
N ALA A 25 3.93 10.24 24.48
CA ALA A 25 2.49 10.41 24.38
C ALA A 25 2.05 10.76 22.95
N LEU A 26 2.82 11.57 22.22
CA LEU A 26 2.54 11.95 20.82
C LEU A 26 2.46 10.75 19.87
N HIS A 27 3.30 9.74 20.10
CA HIS A 27 3.33 8.51 19.30
C HIS A 27 2.27 7.47 19.66
N LYS A 28 1.45 7.69 20.70
CA LYS A 28 0.39 6.76 21.10
C LYS A 28 -0.90 7.04 20.34
N PHE A 29 -1.61 6.01 19.88
CA PHE A 29 -2.95 6.20 19.30
C PHE A 29 -3.94 6.65 20.36
N SER A 30 -4.66 7.72 20.08
CA SER A 30 -5.91 8.05 20.77
C SER A 30 -7.05 7.17 20.25
N ARG A 31 -8.20 7.21 20.93
CA ARG A 31 -9.42 6.54 20.45
C ARG A 31 -9.85 7.06 19.08
N TYR A 32 -9.70 8.37 18.84
CA TYR A 32 -10.04 8.98 17.57
C TYR A 32 -9.14 8.47 16.44
N ASP A 33 -7.83 8.36 16.69
CA ASP A 33 -6.87 7.89 15.69
C ASP A 33 -7.14 6.44 15.27
N TRP A 34 -7.49 5.58 16.24
CA TRP A 34 -7.88 4.21 15.93
C TRP A 34 -9.11 4.16 15.03
N ILE A 35 -10.14 4.94 15.37
CA ILE A 35 -11.38 5.00 14.59
C ILE A 35 -11.09 5.51 13.17
N LEU A 36 -10.32 6.59 13.05
CA LEU A 36 -9.98 7.19 11.76
C LEU A 36 -9.11 6.26 10.91
N GLY A 37 -8.04 5.72 11.50
CA GLY A 37 -7.14 4.76 10.85
C GLY A 37 -7.87 3.50 10.39
N SER A 38 -8.77 2.94 11.20
CA SER A 38 -9.57 1.78 10.83
C SER A 38 -10.57 2.09 9.70
N LYS A 39 -11.15 3.29 9.66
CA LYS A 39 -12.03 3.70 8.54
C LYS A 39 -11.24 3.85 7.22
N LEU A 40 -10.05 4.46 7.28
CA LEU A 40 -9.17 4.61 6.12
C LEU A 40 -8.66 3.25 5.62
N ALA A 41 -8.24 2.37 6.54
CA ALA A 41 -7.85 1.01 6.23
C ALA A 41 -9.03 0.22 5.63
N GLY A 42 -10.22 0.30 6.23
CA GLY A 42 -11.42 -0.38 5.71
C GLY A 42 -11.83 0.10 4.32
N LEU A 43 -11.72 1.40 4.04
CA LEU A 43 -11.93 1.95 2.70
C LEU A 43 -10.95 1.35 1.68
N PHE A 44 -9.68 1.24 2.06
CA PHE A 44 -8.64 0.63 1.24
C PHE A 44 -8.88 -0.89 1.06
N SER A 45 -9.29 -1.59 2.13
CA SER A 45 -9.65 -3.01 2.11
C SER A 45 -10.81 -3.31 1.18
N ILE A 46 -11.91 -2.56 1.24
CA ILE A 46 -13.06 -2.73 0.34
C ILE A 46 -12.61 -2.64 -1.11
N ARG A 47 -11.73 -1.68 -1.40
CA ARG A 47 -11.19 -1.50 -2.74
C ARG A 47 -10.31 -2.68 -3.18
N MET A 48 -9.42 -3.16 -2.31
CA MET A 48 -8.56 -4.30 -2.60
C MET A 48 -9.33 -5.61 -2.71
N LEU A 49 -10.42 -5.77 -1.96
CA LEU A 49 -11.29 -6.95 -2.04
C LEU A 49 -11.81 -7.16 -3.46
N GLY A 50 -12.19 -6.10 -4.18
CA GLY A 50 -12.66 -6.23 -5.57
C GLY A 50 -11.64 -6.83 -6.55
N ILE A 51 -10.35 -6.71 -6.24
CA ILE A 51 -9.26 -7.32 -7.00
C ILE A 51 -9.09 -8.77 -6.57
N PHE A 52 -9.00 -9.00 -5.26
CA PHE A 52 -8.62 -10.32 -4.74
C PHE A 52 -9.75 -11.35 -4.82
N ILE A 53 -10.99 -10.91 -4.68
CA ILE A 53 -12.15 -11.80 -4.62
C ILE A 53 -12.37 -12.57 -5.92
N ILE A 54 -11.84 -12.13 -7.05
CA ILE A 54 -11.96 -12.91 -8.30
C ILE A 54 -10.87 -13.99 -8.44
N LEU A 55 -9.72 -13.84 -7.80
CA LEU A 55 -8.54 -14.66 -8.09
C LEU A 55 -8.77 -16.16 -7.92
N PRO A 56 -9.48 -16.66 -6.89
CA PRO A 56 -9.72 -18.10 -6.74
C PRO A 56 -10.72 -18.68 -7.76
N ILE A 57 -11.63 -17.84 -8.25
CA ILE A 57 -12.79 -18.26 -9.05
C ILE A 57 -12.69 -17.83 -10.52
N TYR A 58 -11.65 -17.08 -10.91
CA TYR A 58 -11.60 -16.40 -12.21
C TYR A 58 -11.78 -17.36 -13.39
N SER A 59 -11.18 -18.54 -13.30
CA SER A 59 -11.18 -19.55 -14.36
C SER A 59 -12.55 -20.21 -14.50
N PHE A 60 -13.30 -20.33 -13.40
CA PHE A 60 -14.68 -20.81 -13.41
C PHE A 60 -15.60 -19.74 -14.00
N TYR A 61 -15.54 -18.52 -13.45
CA TYR A 61 -16.38 -17.41 -13.88
C TYR A 61 -16.22 -17.10 -15.37
N THR A 62 -14.98 -16.97 -15.86
CA THR A 62 -14.76 -16.62 -17.28
C THR A 62 -15.23 -17.71 -18.23
N LYS A 63 -15.16 -19.00 -17.85
CA LYS A 63 -15.65 -20.10 -18.69
C LYS A 63 -17.17 -20.13 -18.85
N GLU A 64 -17.91 -19.57 -17.89
CA GLU A 64 -19.37 -19.46 -17.96
C GLU A 64 -19.83 -18.35 -18.92
N LEU A 65 -18.95 -17.39 -19.23
CA LEU A 65 -19.27 -16.28 -20.13
C LEU A 65 -19.19 -16.69 -21.60
N SER A 66 -20.12 -16.18 -22.39
CA SER A 66 -20.15 -16.34 -23.84
C SER A 66 -18.95 -15.63 -24.52
N GLY A 67 -18.37 -16.30 -25.51
CA GLY A 67 -17.25 -15.78 -26.31
C GLY A 67 -15.88 -15.91 -25.65
N THR A 68 -15.76 -16.60 -24.51
CA THR A 68 -14.49 -16.70 -23.78
C THR A 68 -13.43 -17.48 -24.54
N THR A 69 -12.23 -16.89 -24.58
CA THR A 69 -10.98 -17.53 -24.96
C THR A 69 -9.96 -17.34 -23.83
N PRO A 70 -8.89 -18.15 -23.75
CA PRO A 70 -7.83 -17.94 -22.75
C PRO A 70 -7.25 -16.52 -22.78
N LEU A 71 -7.10 -15.94 -23.98
CA LEU A 71 -6.65 -14.55 -24.15
C LEU A 71 -7.63 -13.57 -23.51
N LEU A 72 -8.94 -13.72 -23.75
CA LEU A 72 -9.95 -12.82 -23.21
C LEU A 72 -10.12 -12.98 -21.69
N ALA A 73 -9.98 -14.19 -21.16
CA ALA A 73 -9.93 -14.43 -19.71
C ALA A 73 -8.72 -13.74 -19.06
N GLY A 74 -7.56 -13.77 -19.73
CA GLY A 74 -6.38 -13.00 -19.33
C GLY A 74 -6.63 -11.48 -19.36
N LEU A 75 -7.24 -10.97 -20.43
CA LEU A 75 -7.61 -9.55 -20.57
C LEU A 75 -8.62 -9.10 -19.52
N PHE A 76 -9.54 -9.96 -19.10
CA PHE A 76 -10.47 -9.67 -18.02
C PHE A 76 -9.74 -9.37 -16.70
N ILE A 77 -8.69 -10.13 -16.36
CA ILE A 77 -7.89 -9.84 -15.17
C ILE A 77 -6.98 -8.61 -15.38
N SER A 78 -6.28 -8.53 -16.52
CA SER A 78 -5.27 -7.50 -16.74
C SER A 78 -5.83 -6.12 -17.02
N SER A 79 -7.02 -6.00 -17.63
CA SER A 79 -7.68 -4.71 -17.93
C SER A 79 -7.89 -3.85 -16.67
N TYR A 80 -8.15 -4.50 -15.53
CA TYR A 80 -8.24 -3.82 -14.24
C TYR A 80 -6.89 -3.21 -13.83
N ALA A 81 -5.81 -3.99 -13.89
CA ALA A 81 -4.48 -3.51 -13.52
C ALA A 81 -4.00 -2.41 -14.49
N LEU A 82 -4.24 -2.57 -15.79
CA LEU A 82 -3.89 -1.58 -16.81
C LEU A 82 -4.58 -0.24 -16.58
N THR A 83 -5.88 -0.26 -16.27
CA THR A 83 -6.61 0.97 -15.95
C THR A 83 -6.10 1.62 -14.68
N GLN A 84 -5.74 0.84 -13.65
CA GLN A 84 -5.10 1.37 -12.44
C GLN A 84 -3.73 2.03 -12.74
N ILE A 85 -2.86 1.37 -13.50
CA ILE A 85 -1.53 1.91 -13.82
C ILE A 85 -1.62 3.27 -14.50
N ILE A 86 -2.63 3.48 -15.36
CA ILE A 86 -2.81 4.71 -16.11
C ILE A 86 -3.52 5.79 -15.28
N LEU A 87 -4.57 5.42 -14.54
CA LEU A 87 -5.49 6.39 -13.94
C LEU A 87 -5.11 6.82 -12.52
N GLN A 88 -4.23 6.11 -11.83
CA GLN A 88 -3.80 6.45 -10.47
C GLN A 88 -3.21 7.87 -10.33
N PRO A 89 -2.29 8.33 -11.19
CA PRO A 89 -1.75 9.69 -11.12
C PRO A 89 -2.81 10.74 -11.45
N LEU A 90 -3.74 10.41 -12.35
CA LEU A 90 -4.83 11.29 -12.75
C LEU A 90 -5.83 11.48 -11.60
N PHE A 91 -6.28 10.40 -10.96
CA PHE A 91 -7.14 10.49 -9.78
C PHE A 91 -6.44 11.16 -8.60
N GLY A 92 -5.14 10.92 -8.43
CA GLY A 92 -4.29 11.66 -7.51
C GLY A 92 -4.40 13.17 -7.74
N THR A 93 -4.16 13.60 -8.97
CA THR A 93 -4.26 15.00 -9.40
C THR A 93 -5.67 15.57 -9.19
N VAL A 94 -6.71 14.86 -9.65
CA VAL A 94 -8.11 15.29 -9.45
C VAL A 94 -8.40 15.49 -7.96
N SER A 95 -7.89 14.62 -7.08
CA SER A 95 -8.08 14.77 -5.65
C SER A 95 -7.31 15.94 -5.02
N ASP A 96 -6.18 16.35 -5.60
CA ASP A 96 -5.41 17.51 -5.15
C ASP A 96 -6.17 18.82 -5.43
N TYR A 97 -7.00 18.90 -6.48
CA TYR A 97 -7.72 20.13 -6.87
C TYR A 97 -9.24 20.10 -6.61
N PHE A 98 -9.88 18.93 -6.61
CA PHE A 98 -11.34 18.79 -6.38
C PHE A 98 -11.68 18.21 -5.00
N GLY A 99 -10.66 17.80 -4.24
CA GLY A 99 -10.79 17.32 -2.87
C GLY A 99 -10.87 15.81 -2.73
N ARG A 100 -10.32 15.31 -1.61
CA ARG A 100 -10.15 13.88 -1.34
C ARG A 100 -11.48 13.12 -1.32
N LYS A 101 -12.47 13.61 -0.56
CA LYS A 101 -13.78 12.94 -0.39
C LYS A 101 -14.56 12.82 -1.70
N MET A 102 -14.55 13.88 -2.52
CA MET A 102 -15.23 13.89 -3.81
C MET A 102 -14.61 12.85 -4.75
N THR A 103 -13.29 12.85 -4.88
CA THR A 103 -12.60 11.90 -5.77
C THR A 103 -12.74 10.46 -5.31
N ILE A 104 -12.67 10.19 -4.00
CA ILE A 104 -12.95 8.85 -3.45
C ILE A 104 -14.38 8.42 -3.80
N THR A 105 -15.35 9.31 -3.64
CA THR A 105 -16.77 9.02 -3.92
C THR A 105 -16.98 8.68 -5.39
N ILE A 106 -16.43 9.47 -6.31
CA ILE A 106 -16.51 9.22 -7.76
C ILE A 106 -15.85 7.89 -8.11
N GLY A 107 -14.65 7.63 -7.58
CA GLY A 107 -13.94 6.40 -7.86
C GLY A 107 -14.65 5.16 -7.31
N MET A 108 -15.24 5.25 -6.11
CA MET A 108 -16.06 4.17 -5.57
C MET A 108 -17.38 4.00 -6.35
N ALA A 109 -17.97 5.06 -6.90
CA ALA A 109 -19.13 4.95 -7.78
C ALA A 109 -18.79 4.21 -9.08
N LEU A 110 -17.65 4.52 -9.70
CA LEU A 110 -17.14 3.77 -10.86
C LEU A 110 -16.87 2.30 -10.52
N PHE A 111 -16.31 2.04 -9.33
CA PHE A 111 -16.15 0.68 -8.82
C PHE A 111 -17.48 -0.06 -8.69
N VAL A 112 -18.53 0.58 -8.15
CA VAL A 112 -19.88 0.01 -8.05
C VAL A 112 -20.46 -0.27 -9.43
N ILE A 113 -20.44 0.71 -10.33
CA ILE A 113 -20.98 0.58 -11.70
C ILE A 113 -20.29 -0.57 -12.43
N GLY A 114 -18.95 -0.62 -12.41
CA GLY A 114 -18.20 -1.72 -13.02
C GLY A 114 -18.51 -3.07 -12.39
N SER A 115 -18.70 -3.13 -11.07
CA SER A 115 -19.13 -4.35 -10.38
C SER A 115 -20.51 -4.81 -10.84
N LEU A 116 -21.48 -3.91 -10.99
CA LEU A 116 -22.81 -4.24 -11.49
C LEU A 116 -22.77 -4.70 -12.96
N MET A 117 -21.96 -4.05 -13.80
CA MET A 117 -21.75 -4.49 -15.19
C MET A 117 -21.25 -5.93 -15.27
N ILE A 118 -20.32 -6.32 -14.38
CA ILE A 118 -19.82 -7.70 -14.33
C ILE A 118 -20.84 -8.65 -13.71
N ALA A 119 -21.60 -8.20 -12.70
CA ALA A 119 -22.59 -9.05 -12.02
C ALA A 119 -23.74 -9.51 -12.93
N PHE A 120 -24.13 -8.70 -13.90
CA PHE A 120 -25.31 -8.91 -14.74
C PHE A 120 -24.99 -9.23 -16.21
N THR A 121 -23.74 -9.57 -16.53
CA THR A 121 -23.34 -9.89 -17.91
C THR A 121 -23.15 -11.38 -18.13
N ASP A 122 -23.57 -11.85 -19.30
CA ASP A 122 -23.27 -13.19 -19.82
C ASP A 122 -22.18 -13.16 -20.91
N SER A 123 -21.59 -12.00 -21.19
CA SER A 123 -20.57 -11.79 -22.23
C SER A 123 -19.21 -11.41 -21.64
N ILE A 124 -18.14 -12.08 -22.10
CA ILE A 124 -16.76 -11.77 -21.70
C ILE A 124 -16.35 -10.34 -22.07
N TYR A 125 -16.82 -9.82 -23.21
CA TYR A 125 -16.49 -8.47 -23.66
C TYR A 125 -17.04 -7.40 -22.72
N MET A 126 -18.30 -7.56 -22.30
CA MET A 126 -18.93 -6.65 -21.34
C MET A 126 -18.33 -6.83 -19.93
N ALA A 127 -17.90 -8.04 -19.56
CA ALA A 127 -17.16 -8.26 -18.32
C ALA A 127 -15.79 -7.56 -18.32
N ILE A 128 -15.07 -7.54 -19.45
CA ILE A 128 -13.82 -6.78 -19.62
C ILE A 128 -14.10 -5.28 -19.49
N TRP A 129 -15.14 -4.75 -20.14
CA TRP A 129 -15.53 -3.35 -19.96
C TRP A 129 -15.92 -3.03 -18.51
N GLY A 130 -16.63 -3.94 -17.85
CA GLY A 130 -16.91 -3.83 -16.42
C GLY A 130 -15.65 -3.75 -15.58
N ARG A 131 -14.59 -4.50 -15.93
CA ARG A 131 -13.27 -4.42 -15.27
C ARG A 131 -12.54 -3.11 -15.54
N VAL A 132 -12.64 -2.57 -16.76
CA VAL A 132 -12.12 -1.25 -17.11
C VAL A 132 -12.80 -0.16 -16.27
N VAL A 133 -14.13 -0.19 -16.18
CA VAL A 133 -14.90 0.78 -15.37
C VAL A 133 -14.61 0.59 -13.89
N GLN A 134 -14.58 -0.65 -13.39
CA GLN A 134 -14.28 -0.94 -11.98
C GLN A 134 -12.85 -0.51 -11.60
N GLY A 135 -11.88 -0.76 -12.49
CA GLY A 135 -10.48 -0.36 -12.37
C GLY A 135 -10.27 1.15 -12.58
N SER A 136 -11.18 1.87 -13.23
CA SER A 136 -11.09 3.33 -13.35
C SER A 136 -11.29 4.07 -12.03
N GLY A 137 -11.91 3.43 -11.04
CA GLY A 137 -12.01 3.91 -9.66
C GLY A 137 -10.67 3.90 -8.91
N ALA A 138 -9.71 4.67 -9.39
CA ALA A 138 -8.28 4.71 -9.06
C ALA A 138 -7.95 5.43 -7.72
N VAL A 139 -8.63 5.03 -6.64
CA VAL A 139 -8.63 5.79 -5.38
C VAL A 139 -7.51 5.43 -4.41
N SER A 140 -6.68 4.40 -4.66
CA SER A 140 -5.64 3.97 -3.69
C SER A 140 -4.70 5.11 -3.31
N ALA A 141 -4.17 5.83 -4.30
CA ALA A 141 -3.30 6.98 -4.08
C ALA A 141 -4.02 8.13 -3.36
N VAL A 142 -5.31 8.32 -3.67
CA VAL A 142 -6.14 9.34 -3.02
C VAL A 142 -6.33 9.03 -1.55
N VAL A 143 -6.54 7.76 -1.18
CA VAL A 143 -6.66 7.33 0.23
C VAL A 143 -5.33 7.48 0.97
N LEU A 144 -4.19 7.16 0.35
CA LEU A 144 -2.86 7.40 0.95
C LEU A 144 -2.58 8.89 1.16
N ALA A 145 -2.87 9.72 0.17
CA ALA A 145 -2.74 11.17 0.29
C ALA A 145 -3.70 11.72 1.36
N PHE A 146 -4.96 11.29 1.36
CA PHE A 146 -5.94 11.70 2.35
C PHE A 146 -5.54 11.31 3.77
N THR A 147 -5.03 10.08 3.96
CA THR A 147 -4.48 9.63 5.23
C THR A 147 -3.37 10.57 5.70
N SER A 148 -2.53 11.04 4.78
CA SER A 148 -1.47 11.99 5.09
C SER A 148 -1.99 13.37 5.49
N ASP A 149 -3.11 13.79 4.92
CA ASP A 149 -3.71 15.10 5.17
C ASP A 149 -4.49 15.16 6.50
N VAL A 150 -5.04 14.03 6.97
CA VAL A 150 -5.91 14.01 8.18
C VAL A 150 -5.31 13.28 9.39
N VAL A 151 -4.15 12.63 9.23
CA VAL A 151 -3.44 11.94 10.31
C VAL A 151 -2.17 12.71 10.65
N ARG A 152 -1.97 12.95 11.95
CA ARG A 152 -0.77 13.62 12.47
C ARG A 152 0.52 12.88 12.09
N GLU A 153 1.60 13.62 11.95
CA GLU A 153 2.86 13.11 11.40
C GLU A 153 3.49 11.99 12.26
N GLU A 154 3.29 12.02 13.58
CA GLU A 154 3.94 11.14 14.56
C GLU A 154 3.38 9.70 14.54
N ILE A 155 2.16 9.51 14.04
CA ILE A 155 1.51 8.19 13.94
C ILE A 155 1.18 7.81 12.50
N ARG A 156 1.62 8.61 11.52
CA ARG A 156 1.27 8.39 10.11
C ARG A 156 1.76 7.03 9.62
N GLY A 157 2.99 6.63 9.95
CA GLY A 157 3.55 5.34 9.56
C GLY A 157 2.83 4.16 10.24
N LYS A 158 2.42 4.28 11.50
CA LYS A 158 1.56 3.25 12.12
C LYS A 158 0.18 3.16 11.47
N THR A 159 -0.39 4.27 11.02
CA THR A 159 -1.66 4.26 10.29
C THR A 159 -1.50 3.64 8.91
N MET A 160 -0.39 3.94 8.22
CA MET A 160 -0.02 3.26 6.97
C MET A 160 0.24 1.76 7.20
N ALA A 161 0.81 1.37 8.34
CA ALA A 161 0.95 -0.02 8.73
C ALA A 161 -0.41 -0.71 8.91
N LEU A 162 -1.38 -0.03 9.54
CA LEU A 162 -2.76 -0.54 9.64
C LEU A 162 -3.39 -0.73 8.25
N ILE A 163 -3.16 0.20 7.32
CA ILE A 163 -3.58 0.06 5.92
C ILE A 163 -2.91 -1.16 5.28
N GLY A 164 -1.58 -1.30 5.37
CA GLY A 164 -0.84 -2.43 4.81
C GLY A 164 -1.29 -3.79 5.35
N VAL A 165 -1.43 -3.91 6.68
CA VAL A 165 -1.97 -5.12 7.35
C VAL A 165 -3.36 -5.46 6.83
N SER A 166 -4.20 -4.44 6.61
CA SER A 166 -5.56 -4.64 6.09
C SER A 166 -5.56 -5.23 4.67
N ILE A 167 -4.55 -4.94 3.83
CA ILE A 167 -4.42 -5.51 2.47
C ILE A 167 -4.23 -7.01 2.56
N GLY A 168 -3.27 -7.47 3.36
CA GLY A 168 -3.01 -8.91 3.51
C GLY A 168 -4.17 -9.65 4.17
N PHE A 169 -4.83 -9.05 5.16
CA PHE A 169 -6.05 -9.60 5.74
C PHE A 169 -7.17 -9.73 4.70
N THR A 170 -7.36 -8.70 3.87
CA THR A 170 -8.36 -8.69 2.79
C THR A 170 -8.06 -9.77 1.75
N PHE A 171 -6.79 -9.95 1.37
CA PHE A 171 -6.38 -11.00 0.44
C PHE A 171 -6.69 -12.40 0.99
N GLY A 172 -6.32 -12.67 2.24
CA GLY A 172 -6.67 -13.93 2.90
C GLY A 172 -8.18 -14.16 2.93
N LEU A 173 -8.94 -13.14 3.38
CA LEU A 173 -10.40 -13.19 3.43
C LEU A 173 -11.03 -13.47 2.05
N ALA A 174 -10.52 -12.83 0.99
CA ALA A 174 -10.97 -13.04 -0.38
C ALA A 174 -10.78 -14.48 -0.85
N ILE A 175 -9.65 -15.11 -0.56
CA ILE A 175 -9.38 -16.51 -0.94
C ILE A 175 -10.41 -17.46 -0.34
N PHE A 176 -10.81 -17.25 0.92
CA PHE A 176 -11.77 -18.10 1.60
C PHE A 176 -13.23 -17.80 1.22
N ILE A 177 -13.62 -16.53 1.23
CA ILE A 177 -15.02 -16.13 1.04
C ILE A 177 -15.45 -16.28 -0.42
N SER A 178 -14.55 -16.04 -1.38
CA SER A 178 -14.90 -16.01 -2.80
C SER A 178 -15.50 -17.32 -3.31
N PRO A 179 -14.85 -18.50 -3.16
CA PRO A 179 -15.43 -19.77 -3.64
C PRO A 179 -16.76 -20.11 -2.96
N ILE A 180 -16.93 -19.74 -1.68
CA ILE A 180 -18.16 -19.98 -0.93
C ILE A 180 -19.32 -19.19 -1.55
N ILE A 181 -19.14 -17.88 -1.74
CA ILE A 181 -20.16 -17.03 -2.35
C ILE A 181 -20.45 -17.49 -3.77
N TYR A 182 -19.40 -17.79 -4.54
CA TYR A 182 -19.54 -18.29 -5.91
C TYR A 182 -20.33 -19.59 -5.97
N GLY A 183 -20.11 -20.53 -5.05
CA GLY A 183 -20.84 -21.80 -5.02
C GLY A 183 -22.35 -21.64 -4.77
N PHE A 184 -22.77 -20.66 -3.98
CA PHE A 184 -24.20 -20.42 -3.69
C PHE A 184 -24.88 -19.46 -4.66
N PHE A 185 -24.15 -18.44 -5.15
CA PHE A 185 -24.73 -17.30 -5.88
C PHE A 185 -24.04 -17.00 -7.22
N GLY A 186 -23.11 -17.85 -7.66
CA GLY A 186 -22.35 -17.68 -8.89
C GLY A 186 -21.50 -16.40 -8.94
N GLY A 187 -21.07 -16.02 -10.14
CA GLY A 187 -20.36 -14.77 -10.38
C GLY A 187 -21.17 -13.53 -9.97
N MET A 188 -22.48 -13.55 -10.21
CA MET A 188 -23.40 -12.47 -9.85
C MET A 188 -23.31 -12.11 -8.36
N GLY A 189 -23.37 -13.10 -7.46
CA GLY A 189 -23.29 -12.84 -6.02
C GLY A 189 -21.96 -12.21 -5.58
N VAL A 190 -20.85 -12.66 -6.18
CA VAL A 190 -19.51 -12.13 -5.86
C VAL A 190 -19.40 -10.65 -6.26
N PHE A 191 -19.85 -10.29 -7.46
CA PHE A 191 -19.76 -8.90 -7.92
C PHE A 191 -20.84 -7.99 -7.32
N LEU A 192 -22.00 -8.52 -6.94
CA LEU A 192 -22.98 -7.78 -6.13
C LEU A 192 -22.44 -7.47 -4.73
N LEU A 193 -21.71 -8.38 -4.10
CA LEU A 193 -21.04 -8.09 -2.84
C LEU A 193 -20.05 -6.92 -2.99
N CYS A 194 -19.25 -6.91 -4.06
CA CYS A 194 -18.37 -5.77 -4.35
C CYS A 194 -19.17 -4.47 -4.51
N ALA A 195 -20.29 -4.50 -5.23
CA ALA A 195 -21.14 -3.33 -5.42
C ALA A 195 -21.69 -2.81 -4.08
N ILE A 196 -22.20 -3.70 -3.22
CA ILE A 196 -22.73 -3.34 -1.89
C ILE A 196 -21.62 -2.71 -1.02
N LEU A 197 -20.45 -3.34 -0.98
CA LEU A 197 -19.31 -2.80 -0.22
C LEU A 197 -18.84 -1.46 -0.78
N GLY A 198 -18.89 -1.26 -2.09
CA GLY A 198 -18.60 0.02 -2.73
C GLY A 198 -19.58 1.12 -2.31
N VAL A 199 -20.87 0.83 -2.20
CA VAL A 199 -21.88 1.76 -1.66
C VAL A 199 -21.62 2.08 -0.19
N ILE A 200 -21.25 1.08 0.62
CA ILE A 200 -20.85 1.28 2.03
C ILE A 200 -19.63 2.20 2.11
N ALA A 201 -18.62 2.00 1.25
CA ALA A 201 -17.44 2.85 1.19
C ALA A 201 -17.77 4.31 0.82
N ILE A 202 -18.71 4.53 -0.12
CA ILE A 202 -19.23 5.86 -0.44
C ILE A 202 -19.88 6.49 0.81
N TYR A 203 -20.76 5.75 1.48
CA TYR A 203 -21.42 6.25 2.69
C TYR A 203 -20.42 6.60 3.80
N VAL A 204 -19.46 5.72 4.09
CA VAL A 204 -18.40 5.98 5.09
C VAL A 204 -17.59 7.19 4.70
N THR A 205 -17.24 7.33 3.42
CA THR A 205 -16.50 8.49 2.92
C THR A 205 -17.28 9.77 3.17
N LEU A 206 -18.53 9.86 2.70
CA LEU A 206 -19.32 11.09 2.80
C LEU A 206 -19.69 11.45 4.24
N ALA A 207 -20.18 10.47 5.01
CA ALA A 207 -20.78 10.72 6.32
C ALA A 207 -19.80 10.64 7.50
N GLN A 208 -18.71 9.87 7.41
CA GLN A 208 -17.91 9.52 8.58
C GLN A 208 -16.44 9.96 8.55
N LEU A 209 -15.91 10.34 7.39
CA LEU A 209 -14.54 10.85 7.26
C LEU A 209 -14.50 12.38 7.40
N PRO A 210 -13.47 12.93 8.08
CA PRO A 210 -13.31 14.38 8.25
C PRO A 210 -13.07 15.08 6.90
N ALA A 211 -13.28 16.40 6.85
CA ALA A 211 -12.89 17.19 5.68
C ALA A 211 -11.36 17.36 5.64
N SER A 212 -10.80 17.45 4.43
CA SER A 212 -9.41 17.86 4.19
C SER A 212 -9.46 19.16 3.40
N GLU A 213 -8.79 20.19 3.93
CA GLU A 213 -8.76 21.53 3.36
C GLU A 213 -7.60 21.73 2.37
N GLN A 214 -6.75 20.72 2.18
CA GLN A 214 -5.55 20.78 1.33
C GLN A 214 -5.88 21.25 -0.09
N HIS A 215 -7.02 20.82 -0.64
CA HIS A 215 -7.41 21.22 -1.99
C HIS A 215 -7.75 22.72 -2.11
N LYS A 216 -8.12 23.39 -1.01
CA LYS A 216 -8.40 24.84 -1.01
C LYS A 216 -7.08 25.59 -1.04
N GLU A 217 -6.14 25.18 -0.19
CA GLU A 217 -4.78 25.69 -0.18
C GLU A 217 -4.11 25.54 -1.55
N ASN A 218 -4.29 24.38 -2.21
CA ASN A 218 -3.75 24.13 -3.56
C ASN A 218 -4.38 25.01 -4.65
N ARG A 219 -5.60 25.51 -4.44
CA ARG A 219 -6.26 26.45 -5.38
C ARG A 219 -5.81 27.88 -5.14
N GLU A 220 -5.56 28.24 -3.89
CA GLU A 220 -5.06 29.57 -3.50
C GLU A 220 -3.60 29.74 -3.88
N ASN A 221 -2.78 28.69 -3.70
CA ASN A 221 -1.36 28.66 -4.03
C ASN A 221 -1.07 27.53 -5.04
N PRO A 222 -1.51 27.67 -6.31
CA PRO A 222 -1.37 26.61 -7.30
C PRO A 222 0.09 26.43 -7.70
N LYS A 223 0.59 25.20 -7.55
CA LYS A 223 1.86 24.77 -8.13
C LYS A 223 1.60 24.04 -9.46
N PRO A 224 2.25 24.43 -10.57
CA PRO A 224 2.10 23.75 -11.86
C PRO A 224 2.43 22.26 -11.76
N LEU A 225 1.58 21.41 -12.34
CA LEU A 225 1.77 19.95 -12.31
C LEU A 225 3.13 19.51 -12.82
N MET A 226 3.57 20.08 -13.94
CA MET A 226 4.85 19.74 -14.56
C MET A 226 6.04 20.08 -13.66
N GLU A 227 5.94 21.15 -12.88
CA GLU A 227 6.97 21.53 -11.92
C GLU A 227 7.05 20.52 -10.78
N SER A 228 5.91 20.11 -10.21
CA SER A 228 5.87 19.06 -9.19
C SER A 228 6.32 17.70 -9.69
N ILE A 229 6.03 17.35 -10.96
CA ILE A 229 6.56 16.14 -11.59
C ILE A 229 8.08 16.23 -11.68
N LYS A 230 8.60 17.36 -12.17
CA LYS A 230 10.05 17.58 -12.31
C LYS A 230 10.74 17.52 -10.96
N GLU A 231 10.18 18.14 -9.93
CA GLU A 231 10.69 18.07 -8.55
C GLU A 231 10.72 16.63 -8.04
N ALA A 232 9.60 15.90 -8.16
CA ALA A 232 9.49 14.52 -7.72
C ALA A 232 10.48 13.59 -8.44
N TRP A 233 10.69 13.79 -9.75
CA TRP A 233 11.61 12.98 -10.55
C TRP A 233 13.07 13.41 -10.42
N SER A 234 13.34 14.61 -9.91
CA SER A 234 14.69 15.08 -9.59
C SER A 234 15.14 14.61 -8.21
N ASP A 235 14.20 14.30 -7.32
CA ASP A 235 14.49 13.76 -5.99
C ASP A 235 14.85 12.28 -6.06
N GLY A 236 16.10 11.97 -5.69
CA GLY A 236 16.61 10.60 -5.71
C GLY A 236 15.90 9.66 -4.74
N ASP A 237 15.40 10.14 -3.59
CA ASP A 237 14.72 9.33 -2.60
C ASP A 237 13.28 9.01 -3.02
N ILE A 238 12.58 9.96 -3.65
CA ILE A 238 11.27 9.71 -4.28
C ILE A 238 11.39 8.66 -5.39
N ASN A 239 12.41 8.78 -6.27
CA ASN A 239 12.65 7.78 -7.32
C ASN A 239 12.97 6.39 -6.77
N ARG A 240 13.75 6.30 -5.67
CA ARG A 240 14.01 5.04 -4.96
C ARG A 240 12.74 4.42 -4.40
N LEU A 241 11.78 5.24 -3.95
CA LEU A 241 10.48 4.75 -3.48
C LEU A 241 9.58 4.30 -4.63
N TYR A 242 9.59 4.97 -5.79
CA TYR A 242 8.88 4.47 -6.98
C TYR A 242 9.41 3.09 -7.40
N LEU A 243 10.73 2.92 -7.46
CA LEU A 243 11.37 1.64 -7.71
C LEU A 243 11.04 0.63 -6.60
N GLY A 244 11.04 1.08 -5.34
CA GLY A 244 10.71 0.24 -4.19
C GLY A 244 9.29 -0.31 -4.23
N GLY A 245 8.31 0.51 -4.63
CA GLY A 245 6.91 0.09 -4.77
C GLY A 245 6.77 -0.96 -5.86
N PHE A 246 7.44 -0.74 -6.99
CA PHE A 246 7.52 -1.68 -8.10
C PHE A 246 8.19 -3.00 -7.68
N MET A 247 9.38 -2.96 -7.09
CA MET A 247 10.14 -4.15 -6.71
C MET A 247 9.42 -4.97 -5.64
N LEU A 248 8.82 -4.33 -4.63
CA LEU A 248 8.09 -5.00 -3.57
C LEU A 248 6.92 -5.82 -4.12
N HIS A 249 6.13 -5.24 -5.02
CA HIS A 249 4.96 -5.89 -5.61
C HIS A 249 5.32 -6.91 -6.70
N LEU A 250 6.42 -6.66 -7.42
CA LEU A 250 7.03 -7.63 -8.33
C LEU A 250 7.40 -8.90 -7.56
N ILE A 251 8.12 -8.76 -6.45
CA ILE A 251 8.57 -9.90 -5.64
C ILE A 251 7.39 -10.60 -4.96
N LEU A 252 6.38 -9.85 -4.51
CA LEU A 252 5.14 -10.44 -3.99
C LEU A 252 4.49 -11.38 -5.01
N THR A 253 4.19 -10.86 -6.21
CA THR A 253 3.49 -11.63 -7.25
C THR A 253 4.35 -12.75 -7.82
N LEU A 254 5.67 -12.54 -7.92
CA LEU A 254 6.62 -13.58 -8.28
C LEU A 254 6.63 -14.71 -7.24
N GLY A 255 6.70 -14.36 -5.95
CA GLY A 255 6.64 -15.32 -4.85
C GLY A 255 5.33 -16.10 -4.85
N PHE A 256 4.18 -15.42 -4.87
CA PHE A 256 2.87 -16.07 -4.85
C PHE A 256 2.54 -16.92 -6.10
N THR A 257 3.25 -16.71 -7.20
CA THR A 257 3.17 -17.61 -8.37
C THR A 257 3.85 -18.95 -8.11
N ILE A 258 4.93 -18.98 -7.31
CA ILE A 258 5.80 -20.16 -7.11
C ILE A 258 5.61 -20.83 -5.75
N PHE A 259 5.29 -20.09 -4.71
CA PHE A 259 5.15 -20.60 -3.35
C PHE A 259 4.19 -21.80 -3.24
N PRO A 260 3.01 -21.83 -3.91
CA PRO A 260 2.14 -23.02 -3.88
C PRO A 260 2.86 -24.28 -4.39
N TRP A 261 3.67 -24.15 -5.44
CA TRP A 261 4.41 -25.26 -6.05
C TRP A 261 5.57 -25.74 -5.17
N LEU A 262 6.23 -24.83 -4.44
CA LEU A 262 7.24 -25.20 -3.45
C LEU A 262 6.62 -26.04 -2.32
N LEU A 263 5.46 -25.61 -1.82
CA LEU A 263 4.74 -26.35 -0.78
C LEU A 263 4.26 -27.71 -1.29
N GLU A 264 3.75 -27.78 -2.52
CA GLU A 264 3.35 -29.05 -3.14
C GLU A 264 4.54 -30.01 -3.31
N GLY A 265 5.71 -29.49 -3.70
CA GLY A 265 6.95 -30.27 -3.79
C GLY A 265 7.40 -30.88 -2.45
N GLU A 266 6.98 -30.31 -1.33
CA GLU A 266 7.21 -30.81 0.04
C GLU A 266 6.08 -31.72 0.55
N GLY A 267 5.11 -32.05 -0.30
CA GLY A 267 3.99 -32.93 0.03
C GLY A 267 2.81 -32.24 0.71
N PHE A 268 2.75 -30.90 0.73
CA PHE A 268 1.54 -30.20 1.15
C PHE A 268 0.48 -30.31 0.07
N LEU A 269 -0.73 -30.72 0.45
CA LEU A 269 -1.87 -30.60 -0.45
C LEU A 269 -2.19 -29.10 -0.67
N PRO A 270 -2.73 -28.70 -1.83
CA PRO A 270 -3.08 -27.29 -2.07
C PRO A 270 -3.98 -26.70 -0.98
N GLN A 271 -4.94 -27.50 -0.48
CA GLN A 271 -5.84 -27.16 0.62
C GLN A 271 -5.16 -27.03 1.99
N ASP A 272 -3.90 -27.46 2.14
CA ASP A 272 -3.13 -27.36 3.38
C ASP A 272 -2.20 -26.14 3.41
N SER A 273 -2.08 -25.40 2.29
CA SER A 273 -1.21 -24.23 2.18
C SER A 273 -1.51 -23.14 3.23
N TRP A 274 -2.76 -23.05 3.70
CA TRP A 274 -3.15 -22.12 4.77
C TRP A 274 -2.40 -22.39 6.08
N LYS A 275 -1.95 -23.62 6.34
CA LYS A 275 -1.18 -24.00 7.53
C LYS A 275 0.19 -23.30 7.60
N ILE A 276 0.71 -22.84 6.46
CA ILE A 276 1.94 -22.04 6.41
C ILE A 276 1.59 -20.56 6.24
N TYR A 277 0.78 -20.20 5.23
CA TYR A 277 0.54 -18.79 4.92
C TYR A 277 -0.13 -18.02 6.07
N LEU A 278 -1.18 -18.59 6.69
CA LEU A 278 -1.93 -17.88 7.70
C LEU A 278 -1.11 -17.67 8.99
N PRO A 279 -0.48 -18.70 9.58
CA PRO A 279 0.40 -18.50 10.73
C PRO A 279 1.58 -17.56 10.43
N SER A 280 2.27 -17.73 9.29
CA SER A 280 3.38 -16.84 8.93
C SER A 280 2.95 -15.38 8.79
N PHE A 281 1.77 -15.14 8.19
CA PHE A 281 1.21 -13.80 8.05
C PHE A 281 0.83 -13.19 9.40
N LEU A 282 0.16 -13.94 10.29
CA LEU A 282 -0.23 -13.46 11.61
C LEU A 282 0.98 -13.14 12.50
N ILE A 283 1.99 -14.01 12.50
CA ILE A 283 3.24 -13.78 13.23
C ILE A 283 3.94 -12.53 12.68
N ALA A 284 4.03 -12.40 11.35
CA ALA A 284 4.60 -11.22 10.71
C ALA A 284 3.87 -9.93 11.14
N ILE A 285 2.53 -9.91 11.15
CA ILE A 285 1.74 -8.75 11.59
C ILE A 285 2.12 -8.30 13.00
N ILE A 286 2.19 -9.25 13.94
CA ILE A 286 2.54 -8.95 15.34
C ILE A 286 3.93 -8.30 15.42
N LEU A 287 4.87 -8.78 14.61
CA LEU A 287 6.26 -8.31 14.59
C LEU A 287 6.45 -6.95 13.88
N ILE A 288 5.51 -6.49 13.05
CA ILE A 288 5.60 -5.19 12.37
C ILE A 288 5.42 -4.03 13.34
N PHE A 289 4.44 -4.12 14.27
CA PHE A 289 4.10 -2.98 15.13
C PHE A 289 5.28 -2.48 15.99
N PRO A 290 6.09 -3.36 16.63
CA PRO A 290 7.33 -2.95 17.28
C PRO A 290 8.32 -2.31 16.30
N GLY A 291 8.50 -2.91 15.12
CA GLY A 291 9.42 -2.41 14.10
C GLY A 291 9.07 -1.00 13.62
N VAL A 292 7.81 -0.76 13.25
CA VAL A 292 7.31 0.56 12.83
C VAL A 292 7.39 1.56 13.98
N GLY A 293 7.03 1.14 15.19
CA GLY A 293 7.11 1.99 16.38
C GLY A 293 8.54 2.46 16.68
N VAL A 294 9.52 1.58 16.58
CA VAL A 294 10.95 1.91 16.75
C VAL A 294 11.44 2.79 15.59
N ALA A 295 11.09 2.46 14.35
CA ALA A 295 11.47 3.24 13.17
C ALA A 295 10.96 4.68 13.24
N GLU A 296 9.71 4.89 13.68
CA GLU A 296 9.14 6.22 13.88
C GLU A 296 9.78 6.96 15.05
N ARG A 297 9.83 6.32 16.23
CA ARG A 297 10.31 6.96 17.46
C ARG A 297 11.77 7.40 17.36
N PHE A 298 12.63 6.55 16.80
CA PHE A 298 14.06 6.85 16.65
C PHE A 298 14.40 7.41 15.27
N ARG A 299 13.40 7.62 14.40
CA ARG A 299 13.55 8.11 13.02
C ARG A 299 14.55 7.29 12.19
N GLN A 300 14.65 5.99 12.47
CA GLN A 300 15.57 5.06 11.83
C GLN A 300 14.95 4.41 10.58
N PHE A 301 14.24 5.20 9.76
CA PHE A 301 13.53 4.68 8.59
C PHE A 301 14.46 3.96 7.60
N ARG A 302 15.62 4.54 7.28
CA ARG A 302 16.62 3.93 6.39
C ARG A 302 17.08 2.54 6.88
N LEU A 303 17.34 2.41 8.19
CA LEU A 303 17.82 1.16 8.77
C LEU A 303 16.77 0.07 8.60
N PHE A 304 15.53 0.33 9.02
CA PHE A 304 14.45 -0.64 8.91
C PHE A 304 14.05 -0.93 7.46
N PHE A 305 14.19 0.04 6.55
CA PHE A 305 14.02 -0.15 5.11
C PHE A 305 15.02 -1.19 4.59
N LEU A 306 16.32 -1.02 4.88
CA LEU A 306 17.37 -1.95 4.44
C LEU A 306 17.24 -3.32 5.11
N ILE A 307 16.92 -3.39 6.42
CA ILE A 307 16.68 -4.65 7.12
C ILE A 307 15.53 -5.43 6.48
N SER A 308 14.45 -4.74 6.09
CA SER A 308 13.30 -5.37 5.45
C SER A 308 13.66 -5.96 4.07
N ILE A 309 14.46 -5.26 3.27
CA ILE A 309 14.94 -5.80 1.98
C ILE A 309 15.89 -6.98 2.23
N ALA A 310 16.80 -6.89 3.20
CA ALA A 310 17.69 -8.00 3.56
C ALA A 310 16.91 -9.24 4.02
N ALA A 311 15.85 -9.06 4.81
CA ALA A 311 14.95 -10.14 5.21
C ALA A 311 14.28 -10.81 4.01
N LEU A 312 13.82 -10.02 3.02
CA LEU A 312 13.28 -10.56 1.77
C LEU A 312 14.32 -11.36 0.97
N ILE A 313 15.56 -10.88 0.87
CA ILE A 313 16.66 -11.58 0.19
C ILE A 313 16.92 -12.93 0.87
N ILE A 314 17.10 -12.92 2.20
CA ILE A 314 17.36 -14.12 2.99
C ILE A 314 16.21 -15.12 2.83
N ALA A 315 14.96 -14.65 2.90
CA ALA A 315 13.79 -15.50 2.73
C ALA A 315 13.75 -16.14 1.33
N MET A 316 13.96 -15.37 0.27
CA MET A 316 13.93 -15.88 -1.10
C MET A 316 15.04 -16.90 -1.38
N ILE A 317 16.26 -16.65 -0.88
CA ILE A 317 17.37 -17.59 -1.02
C ILE A 317 17.11 -18.85 -0.19
N ALA A 318 16.69 -18.70 1.07
CA ALA A 318 16.48 -19.85 1.95
C ALA A 318 15.33 -20.75 1.46
N LEU A 319 14.20 -20.18 1.02
CA LEU A 319 13.06 -20.94 0.48
C LEU A 319 13.43 -21.79 -0.75
N ALA A 320 14.56 -21.53 -1.41
CA ALA A 320 15.05 -22.32 -2.53
C ALA A 320 15.72 -23.63 -2.13
N PHE A 321 16.14 -23.77 -0.87
CA PHE A 321 16.97 -24.90 -0.41
C PHE A 321 16.48 -25.56 0.87
N VAL A 322 15.54 -24.95 1.60
CA VAL A 322 15.00 -25.51 2.82
C VAL A 322 13.89 -26.51 2.56
N SER A 323 13.80 -27.50 3.43
CA SER A 323 12.72 -28.48 3.48
C SER A 323 12.10 -28.54 4.87
N GLY A 324 10.88 -29.06 4.95
CA GLY A 324 10.16 -29.28 6.19
C GLY A 324 9.38 -28.07 6.72
N TYR A 325 8.26 -28.37 7.38
CA TYR A 325 7.26 -27.39 7.85
C TYR A 325 7.87 -26.24 8.66
N GLY A 326 8.76 -26.52 9.62
CA GLY A 326 9.33 -25.50 10.50
C GLY A 326 10.17 -24.46 9.74
N ASN A 327 10.95 -24.90 8.76
CA ASN A 327 11.78 -23.99 7.96
C ASN A 327 10.91 -23.13 7.02
N TYR A 328 9.94 -23.73 6.34
CA TYR A 328 9.01 -22.97 5.50
C TYR A 328 8.21 -21.95 6.32
N LEU A 329 7.70 -22.35 7.48
CA LEU A 329 7.01 -21.44 8.39
C LEU A 329 7.90 -20.25 8.78
N PHE A 330 9.15 -20.51 9.14
CA PHE A 330 10.10 -19.46 9.54
C PHE A 330 10.43 -18.51 8.38
N PHE A 331 10.84 -19.03 7.22
CA PHE A 331 11.25 -18.18 6.09
C PHE A 331 10.07 -17.50 5.38
N MET A 332 8.87 -18.10 5.38
CA MET A 332 7.65 -17.40 4.96
C MET A 332 7.27 -16.28 5.93
N THR A 333 7.47 -16.48 7.24
CA THR A 333 7.26 -15.41 8.23
C THR A 333 8.24 -14.28 7.99
N LEU A 334 9.51 -14.58 7.72
CA LEU A 334 10.54 -13.59 7.40
C LEU A 334 10.19 -12.82 6.13
N PHE A 335 9.72 -13.52 5.09
CA PHE A 335 9.22 -12.90 3.86
C PHE A 335 8.06 -11.94 4.14
N PHE A 336 7.02 -12.40 4.82
CA PHE A 336 5.86 -11.57 5.13
C PHE A 336 6.21 -10.40 6.04
N TRP A 337 7.12 -10.58 6.99
CA TRP A 337 7.55 -9.48 7.86
C TRP A 337 8.27 -8.40 7.05
N GLY A 338 9.26 -8.79 6.22
CA GLY A 338 9.96 -7.85 5.35
C GLY A 338 9.02 -7.15 4.36
N PHE A 339 8.08 -7.90 3.77
CA PHE A 339 7.08 -7.36 2.84
C PHE A 339 6.17 -6.34 3.53
N ASN A 340 5.53 -6.71 4.63
CA ASN A 340 4.52 -5.84 5.25
C ASN A 340 5.15 -4.66 6.01
N MET A 341 6.37 -4.82 6.55
CA MET A 341 7.13 -3.69 7.10
C MET A 341 7.40 -2.65 6.02
N MET A 342 7.81 -3.10 4.82
CA MET A 342 8.04 -2.23 3.69
C MET A 342 6.75 -1.60 3.15
N GLU A 343 5.67 -2.38 3.07
CA GLU A 343 4.34 -1.91 2.65
C GLU A 343 3.80 -0.79 3.55
N ALA A 344 4.16 -0.82 4.84
CA ALA A 344 3.85 0.25 5.78
C ALA A 344 4.76 1.49 5.59
N MET A 345 6.05 1.27 5.40
CA MET A 345 7.07 2.33 5.42
C MET A 345 7.10 3.15 4.14
N GLN A 346 7.00 2.53 2.96
CA GLN A 346 7.11 3.23 1.69
C GLN A 346 6.06 4.34 1.50
N PRO A 347 4.74 4.10 1.68
CA PRO A 347 3.75 5.16 1.56
C PRO A 347 3.93 6.23 2.64
N SER A 348 4.36 5.85 3.85
CA SER A 348 4.68 6.82 4.90
C SER A 348 5.81 7.75 4.47
N LEU A 349 6.93 7.21 3.98
CA LEU A 349 8.07 7.99 3.48
C LEU A 349 7.68 8.85 2.27
N MET A 350 6.94 8.27 1.32
CA MET A 350 6.44 8.99 0.15
C MET A 350 5.61 10.21 0.56
N SER A 351 4.75 10.07 1.58
CA SER A 351 3.92 11.19 2.06
C SER A 351 4.71 12.34 2.69
N ARG A 352 5.90 12.05 3.21
CA ARG A 352 6.77 13.03 3.86
C ARG A 352 7.65 13.76 2.85
N LEU A 353 8.04 13.08 1.76
CA LEU A 353 8.89 13.63 0.71
C LEU A 353 8.08 14.33 -0.39
N ALA A 354 6.86 13.87 -0.67
CA ALA A 354 6.03 14.42 -1.74
C ALA A 354 5.67 15.90 -1.47
N PRO A 355 5.73 16.77 -2.50
CA PRO A 355 5.28 18.16 -2.41
C PRO A 355 3.84 18.25 -1.89
N THR A 356 3.57 19.19 -0.99
CA THR A 356 2.24 19.29 -0.34
C THR A 356 1.13 19.50 -1.36
N GLN A 357 1.37 20.35 -2.38
CA GLN A 357 0.34 20.79 -3.32
C GLN A 357 -0.14 19.68 -4.27
N ASN A 358 0.78 18.82 -4.72
CA ASN A 358 0.48 17.76 -5.69
C ASN A 358 0.80 16.36 -5.10
N ARG A 359 0.58 16.20 -3.79
CA ARG A 359 0.86 14.96 -3.06
C ARG A 359 0.06 13.79 -3.61
N GLY A 360 -1.20 14.00 -3.98
CA GLY A 360 -2.06 12.99 -4.56
C GLY A 360 -1.50 12.46 -5.88
N MET A 361 -1.03 13.34 -6.77
CA MET A 361 -0.38 12.96 -8.02
C MET A 361 0.88 12.11 -7.79
N VAL A 362 1.77 12.53 -6.88
CA VAL A 362 3.02 11.81 -6.56
C VAL A 362 2.72 10.44 -5.94
N MET A 363 1.76 10.37 -5.01
CA MET A 363 1.21 9.10 -4.51
C MET A 363 0.59 8.24 -5.62
N GLY A 364 0.02 8.88 -6.64
CA GLY A 364 -0.53 8.24 -7.82
C GLY A 364 0.54 7.53 -8.64
N PHE A 365 1.66 8.19 -8.91
CA PHE A 365 2.81 7.54 -9.56
C PHE A 365 3.36 6.37 -8.73
N PHE A 366 3.41 6.54 -7.40
CA PHE A 366 3.81 5.47 -6.48
C PHE A 366 2.87 4.25 -6.56
N SER A 367 1.55 4.44 -6.45
CA SER A 367 0.62 3.33 -6.60
C SER A 367 0.65 2.71 -8.01
N SER A 368 0.88 3.52 -9.05
CA SER A 368 1.03 3.00 -10.42
C SER A 368 2.24 2.09 -10.54
N SER A 369 3.36 2.43 -9.90
CA SER A 369 4.55 1.59 -9.89
C SER A 369 4.31 0.26 -9.16
N GLN A 370 3.52 0.26 -8.08
CA GLN A 370 3.10 -0.96 -7.38
C GLN A 370 2.30 -1.90 -8.30
N PHE A 371 1.28 -1.38 -9.02
CA PHE A 371 0.48 -2.19 -9.95
C PHE A 371 1.30 -2.69 -11.14
N LEU A 372 2.21 -1.85 -11.66
CA LEU A 372 3.13 -2.25 -12.73
C LEU A 372 4.07 -3.37 -12.24
N GLY A 373 4.61 -3.24 -11.02
CA GLY A 373 5.42 -4.25 -10.37
C GLY A 373 4.70 -5.58 -10.24
N ALA A 374 3.48 -5.56 -9.69
CA ALA A 374 2.63 -6.75 -9.56
C ALA A 374 2.38 -7.44 -10.92
N SER A 375 2.14 -6.65 -11.97
CA SER A 375 1.88 -7.19 -13.31
C SER A 375 3.14 -7.83 -13.90
N VAL A 376 4.29 -7.14 -13.82
CA VAL A 376 5.57 -7.64 -14.33
C VAL A 376 6.03 -8.87 -13.54
N GLY A 377 5.86 -8.89 -12.22
CA GLY A 377 6.28 -10.01 -11.37
C GLY A 377 5.54 -11.31 -11.66
N GLY A 378 4.21 -11.25 -11.78
CA GLY A 378 3.42 -12.42 -12.16
C GLY A 378 3.78 -12.94 -13.55
N ILE A 379 3.98 -12.04 -14.53
CA ILE A 379 4.39 -12.43 -15.90
C ILE A 379 5.79 -13.05 -15.88
N LEU A 380 6.76 -12.38 -15.24
CA LEU A 380 8.15 -12.83 -15.17
C LEU A 380 8.24 -14.20 -14.51
N ALA A 381 7.56 -14.41 -13.40
CA ALA A 381 7.50 -15.69 -12.71
C ALA A 381 6.86 -16.78 -13.57
N SER A 382 5.73 -16.47 -14.21
CA SER A 382 5.01 -17.43 -15.07
C SER A 382 5.84 -17.84 -16.29
N VAL A 383 6.55 -16.90 -16.91
CA VAL A 383 7.42 -17.18 -18.07
C VAL A 383 8.60 -18.04 -17.63
N ILE A 384 9.33 -17.64 -16.58
CA ILE A 384 10.50 -18.40 -16.11
C ILE A 384 10.07 -19.80 -15.68
N PHE A 385 9.00 -19.93 -14.89
CA PHE A 385 8.49 -21.23 -14.45
C PHE A 385 7.89 -22.07 -15.59
N GLY A 386 7.38 -21.45 -16.64
CA GLY A 386 6.89 -22.16 -17.81
C GLY A 386 7.99 -22.87 -18.62
N TYR A 387 9.23 -22.36 -18.57
CA TYR A 387 10.39 -22.94 -19.27
C TYR A 387 11.39 -23.65 -18.35
N PHE A 388 11.35 -23.36 -17.05
CA PHE A 388 12.30 -23.84 -16.05
C PHE A 388 11.59 -24.33 -14.79
N THR A 389 12.33 -24.56 -13.70
CA THR A 389 11.77 -24.97 -12.39
C THR A 389 11.54 -23.77 -11.46
N ALA A 390 11.08 -24.02 -10.24
CA ALA A 390 10.91 -22.98 -9.22
C ALA A 390 12.23 -22.28 -8.82
N LEU A 391 13.36 -23.00 -8.86
CA LEU A 391 14.65 -22.50 -8.38
C LEU A 391 15.14 -21.25 -9.15
N PRO A 392 15.18 -21.23 -10.50
CA PRO A 392 15.52 -20.02 -11.25
C PRO A 392 14.66 -18.80 -10.91
N VAL A 393 13.37 -19.00 -10.62
CA VAL A 393 12.47 -17.89 -10.25
C VAL A 393 12.88 -17.26 -8.93
N LEU A 394 13.20 -18.10 -7.93
CA LEU A 394 13.68 -17.64 -6.62
C LEU A 394 15.04 -16.92 -6.72
N ILE A 395 15.96 -17.46 -7.52
CA ILE A 395 17.28 -16.83 -7.77
C ILE A 395 17.11 -15.46 -8.43
N VAL A 396 16.29 -15.36 -9.48
CA VAL A 396 16.00 -14.08 -10.14
C VAL A 396 15.37 -13.10 -9.15
N GLY A 397 14.42 -13.55 -8.33
CA GLY A 397 13.84 -12.72 -7.27
C GLY A 397 14.88 -12.22 -6.26
N ALA A 398 15.79 -13.09 -5.80
CA ALA A 398 16.87 -12.71 -4.89
C ALA A 398 17.85 -11.71 -5.52
N VAL A 399 18.19 -11.87 -6.80
CA VAL A 399 19.05 -10.93 -7.55
C VAL A 399 18.36 -9.57 -7.69
N LEU A 400 17.08 -9.53 -8.05
CA LEU A 400 16.31 -8.29 -8.15
C LEU A 400 16.24 -7.56 -6.79
N LEU A 401 16.03 -8.30 -5.70
CA LEU A 401 16.07 -7.74 -4.34
C LEU A 401 17.46 -7.22 -3.97
N ALA A 402 18.54 -7.92 -4.34
CA ALA A 402 19.91 -7.47 -4.10
C ALA A 402 20.23 -6.18 -4.87
N LEU A 403 19.78 -6.07 -6.12
CA LEU A 403 19.88 -4.84 -6.90
C LEU A 403 19.10 -3.70 -6.23
N TRP A 404 17.88 -3.96 -5.79
CA TRP A 404 17.09 -2.98 -5.05
C TRP A 404 17.76 -2.55 -3.74
N PHE A 405 18.34 -3.49 -2.98
CA PHE A 405 19.10 -3.20 -1.78
C PHE A 405 20.22 -2.20 -2.05
N ILE A 406 21.04 -2.42 -3.08
CA ILE A 406 22.14 -1.53 -3.46
C ILE A 406 21.63 -0.13 -3.82
N ILE A 407 20.54 -0.05 -4.59
CA ILE A 407 19.94 1.24 -4.99
C ILE A 407 19.34 1.98 -3.78
N ALA A 408 18.88 1.25 -2.77
CA ALA A 408 18.31 1.80 -1.53
C ALA A 408 19.38 2.27 -0.52
N ILE A 409 20.64 1.81 -0.59
CA ILE A 409 21.70 2.20 0.36
C ILE A 409 21.81 3.71 0.55
N PRO A 410 21.81 4.57 -0.49
CA PRO A 410 21.99 6.01 -0.33
C PRO A 410 20.76 6.75 0.23
N MET A 411 19.64 6.07 0.48
CA MET A 411 18.41 6.67 0.97
C MET A 411 18.64 7.39 2.29
N ARG A 412 18.09 8.60 2.45
CA ARG A 412 18.26 9.40 3.67
C ARG A 412 17.05 9.23 4.60
N ASN A 413 17.28 9.42 5.90
CA ASN A 413 16.17 9.53 6.84
C ASN A 413 15.45 10.88 6.62
N PRO A 414 14.11 10.92 6.63
CA PRO A 414 13.38 12.18 6.54
C PRO A 414 13.75 13.10 7.71
N GLN A 415 14.20 14.31 7.42
CA GLN A 415 14.49 15.34 8.43
C GLN A 415 13.19 15.94 8.97
N LYS A 416 13.22 16.58 10.16
CA LYS A 416 12.05 17.30 10.68
C LYS A 416 11.84 18.48 9.72
N ARG A 417 10.63 18.67 9.19
CA ARG A 417 10.32 19.92 8.49
C ARG A 417 10.50 21.03 9.54
N SER A 418 11.53 21.86 9.40
CA SER A 418 11.74 22.96 10.34
C SER A 418 10.61 23.97 10.14
N GLU A 419 10.01 24.43 11.23
CA GLU A 419 8.99 25.51 11.25
C GLU A 419 9.49 26.80 10.55
N LYS A 420 10.80 26.93 10.30
CA LYS A 420 11.42 28.03 9.52
C LYS A 420 10.84 28.27 8.13
N GLY A 421 10.20 27.27 7.50
CA GLY A 421 9.55 27.47 6.19
C GLY A 421 8.25 28.27 6.25
N GLU A 422 7.63 28.37 7.43
CA GLU A 422 6.47 29.25 7.66
C GLU A 422 6.90 30.67 8.05
N ASP A 423 8.05 30.81 8.74
CA ASP A 423 8.62 32.13 9.09
C ASP A 423 9.27 32.85 7.90
N GLU A 424 9.93 32.14 6.97
CA GLU A 424 10.50 32.79 5.77
C GLU A 424 9.41 33.24 4.79
N ALA A 425 8.29 32.50 4.70
CA ALA A 425 7.15 32.86 3.86
C ALA A 425 6.25 33.96 4.48
N SER A 426 6.31 34.14 5.80
CA SER A 426 5.63 35.25 6.49
C SER A 426 6.50 36.51 6.52
N HIS A 427 7.83 36.38 6.63
CA HIS A 427 8.74 37.52 6.57
C HIS A 427 8.88 38.15 5.16
N GLU A 428 8.82 37.37 4.08
CA GLU A 428 8.78 37.94 2.72
C GLU A 428 7.48 38.73 2.42
N LYS A 429 6.40 38.52 3.18
CA LYS A 429 5.14 39.26 3.02
C LYS A 429 5.04 40.55 3.84
N GLU A 430 5.87 40.74 4.87
CA GLU A 430 5.86 41.96 5.68
C GLU A 430 6.71 43.09 5.09
N ASP A 431 7.69 42.78 4.22
CA ASP A 431 8.59 43.78 3.63
C ASP A 431 8.05 44.45 2.34
N GLU A 432 6.85 44.08 1.85
CA GLU A 432 6.21 44.68 0.67
C GLU A 432 5.01 45.60 0.97
N ILE A 433 4.99 46.29 2.12
CA ILE A 433 4.06 47.40 2.32
C ILE A 433 4.77 48.72 1.97
N PRO A 434 4.54 49.31 0.78
CA PRO A 434 5.00 50.66 0.51
C PRO A 434 4.19 51.64 1.37
N VAL A 435 4.86 52.31 2.29
CA VAL A 435 4.33 53.50 2.96
C VAL A 435 4.12 54.57 1.89
N ALA A 436 2.85 54.91 1.65
CA ALA A 436 2.43 56.09 0.89
C ALA A 436 1.26 56.76 1.61
#